data_AF-A0AAD6F4P6-F1
#
_entry.id   AF-A0AAD6F4P6-F1
#
_cell.length_a   1.000
_cell.length_b   1.000
_cell.length_c   1.000
_cell.angle_alpha   90.00
_cell.angle_beta   90.00
_cell.angle_gamma   90.00
#
_symmetry.space_group_name_H-M   'P 1'
#
loop_
_entity.id
_entity.type
_entity.pdbx_description
1 polymer ?
#
loop_
_entity_poly.entity_id
_entity_poly.type
_entity_poly.pdbx_seq_one_letter_code
_entity_poly.pdbx_strand_id
1 'polypeptide(L)'
;STRNSRLLKEAAAELNMEILKIGQIFTIRWVASSFKTVKAVWKDFPALALHFKTSSENASRNDLERQKYKGLFKHLTNSGFVEDILRELQSLSLKLQRREMTLVDSSVHIKQTINVLTAMKTTGGRSTKKAEQGVASGFFKDVELTEGRGEINKPRFYESVVATLTKRLPESSLVQTLEALDKRFWPGEQEDLTLFGEQEVH
;
A
#
# COMPACT_ATOMS: atom_id res chain seq x y z
N SER A 1 27.62 -4.33 -13.73
CA SER A 1 26.68 -3.36 -13.11
C SER A 1 26.56 -2.17 -14.04
N THR A 2 25.35 -1.67 -14.30
CA THR A 2 25.13 -0.56 -15.26
C THR A 2 25.57 0.78 -14.66
N ARG A 3 25.93 1.76 -15.51
CA ARG A 3 26.34 3.12 -15.09
C ARG A 3 25.38 3.74 -14.06
N ASN A 4 24.07 3.63 -14.29
CA ASN A 4 23.06 4.19 -13.38
C ASN A 4 23.02 3.46 -12.02
N SER A 5 23.26 2.15 -11.99
CA SER A 5 23.34 1.41 -10.72
C SER A 5 24.54 1.83 -9.89
N ARG A 6 25.67 2.19 -10.52
CA ARG A 6 26.83 2.75 -9.82
C ARG A 6 26.52 4.14 -9.26
N LEU A 7 26.01 5.04 -10.08
CA LEU A 7 25.68 6.41 -9.66
C LEU A 7 24.62 6.45 -8.54
N LEU A 8 23.64 5.54 -8.56
CA LEU A 8 22.66 5.44 -7.48
C LEU A 8 23.29 4.94 -6.17
N LYS A 9 24.27 4.03 -6.23
CA LYS A 9 25.01 3.59 -5.05
C LYS A 9 25.89 4.70 -4.48
N GLU A 10 26.46 5.54 -5.33
CA GLU A 10 27.23 6.72 -4.91
C GLU A 10 26.33 7.71 -4.15
N ALA A 11 25.15 8.04 -4.71
CA ALA A 11 24.17 8.88 -4.03
C ALA A 11 23.69 8.28 -2.69
N ALA A 12 23.53 6.96 -2.63
CA ALA A 12 23.18 6.28 -1.39
C ALA A 12 24.31 6.32 -0.35
N ALA A 13 25.56 6.12 -0.78
CA ALA A 13 26.73 6.20 0.08
C ALA A 13 26.92 7.61 0.65
N GLU A 14 26.70 8.66 -0.16
CA GLU A 14 26.74 10.05 0.28
C GLU A 14 25.74 10.33 1.43
N LEU A 15 24.56 9.69 1.37
CA LEU A 15 23.52 9.80 2.39
C LEU A 15 23.62 8.75 3.51
N ASN A 16 24.68 7.93 3.53
CA ASN A 16 24.82 6.77 4.44
C ASN A 16 23.60 5.83 4.42
N MET A 17 23.04 5.58 3.24
CA MET A 17 21.86 4.76 3.02
C MET A 17 22.18 3.44 2.30
N GLU A 18 21.42 2.39 2.64
CA GLU A 18 21.41 1.15 1.88
C GLU A 18 20.14 1.03 1.02
N ILE A 19 20.34 1.01 -0.31
CA ILE A 19 19.28 0.85 -1.31
C ILE A 19 18.70 -0.56 -1.27
N LEU A 20 17.38 -0.66 -1.20
CA LEU A 20 16.69 -1.94 -1.35
C LEU A 20 16.67 -2.36 -2.81
N LYS A 21 17.31 -3.49 -3.13
CA LYS A 21 17.19 -4.09 -4.45
C LYS A 21 15.80 -4.69 -4.63
N ILE A 22 15.04 -4.09 -5.53
CA ILE A 22 13.79 -4.68 -6.02
C ILE A 22 14.18 -5.83 -6.95
N GLY A 23 13.75 -7.04 -6.60
CA GLY A 23 13.92 -8.23 -7.46
C GLY A 23 13.03 -8.17 -8.70
N GLN A 24 12.80 -9.32 -9.34
CA GLN A 24 11.90 -9.38 -10.49
C GLN A 24 10.48 -8.95 -10.10
N ILE A 25 9.95 -7.93 -10.78
CA ILE A 25 8.55 -7.57 -10.69
C ILE A 25 7.81 -8.60 -11.54
N PHE A 26 7.15 -9.56 -10.90
CA PHE A 26 6.38 -10.58 -11.61
C PHE A 26 5.23 -9.95 -12.40
N THR A 27 4.99 -10.45 -13.60
CA THR A 27 3.93 -10.01 -14.52
C THR A 27 2.53 -10.21 -13.92
N ILE A 28 2.36 -11.23 -13.07
CA ILE A 28 1.19 -11.40 -12.20
C ILE A 28 1.37 -10.48 -10.99
N ARG A 29 0.58 -9.40 -10.96
CA ARG A 29 0.68 -8.34 -9.95
C ARG A 29 0.10 -8.77 -8.61
N TRP A 30 0.90 -9.48 -7.81
CA TRP A 30 0.58 -9.67 -6.40
C TRP A 30 0.67 -8.32 -5.69
N VAL A 31 -0.39 -7.92 -4.99
CA VAL A 31 -0.41 -6.66 -4.22
C VAL A 31 0.75 -6.59 -3.20
N ALA A 32 1.17 -7.75 -2.67
CA ALA A 32 2.35 -7.85 -1.83
C ALA A 32 3.65 -7.44 -2.53
N SER A 33 3.80 -7.72 -3.83
CA SER A 33 4.94 -7.28 -4.64
C SER A 33 4.86 -5.78 -4.89
N SER A 34 3.68 -5.25 -5.23
CA SER A 34 3.47 -3.81 -5.42
C SER A 34 3.80 -3.01 -4.15
N PHE A 35 3.37 -3.50 -2.98
CA PHE A 35 3.73 -2.88 -1.71
C PHE A 35 5.24 -2.89 -1.46
N LYS A 36 5.93 -4.02 -1.70
CA LYS A 36 7.40 -4.09 -1.54
C LYS A 36 8.11 -3.05 -2.42
N THR A 37 7.67 -2.90 -3.68
CA THR A 37 8.19 -1.89 -4.60
C THR A 37 7.95 -0.47 -4.08
N VAL A 38 6.72 -0.12 -3.69
CA VAL A 38 6.40 1.21 -3.17
C VAL A 38 7.16 1.50 -1.87
N LYS A 39 7.27 0.52 -0.97
CA LYS A 39 8.04 0.62 0.27
C LYS A 39 9.54 0.83 0.01
N ALA A 40 10.10 0.17 -1.00
CA ALA A 40 11.49 0.38 -1.40
C ALA A 40 11.71 1.81 -1.91
N VAL A 41 10.84 2.29 -2.81
CA VAL A 41 10.87 3.68 -3.28
C VAL A 41 10.74 4.66 -2.12
N TRP A 42 9.86 4.39 -1.16
CA TRP A 42 9.70 5.22 0.04
C TRP A 42 10.97 5.26 0.88
N LYS A 43 11.58 4.09 1.16
CA LYS A 43 12.81 4.00 1.94
C LYS A 43 13.93 4.76 1.25
N ASP A 44 14.13 4.50 -0.04
CA ASP A 44 15.25 4.97 -0.85
C ASP A 44 15.01 6.37 -1.45
N PHE A 45 13.89 7.01 -1.08
CA PHE A 45 13.45 8.29 -1.61
C PHE A 45 14.55 9.37 -1.65
N PRO A 46 15.33 9.64 -0.58
CA PRO A 46 16.38 10.66 -0.61
C PRO A 46 17.47 10.36 -1.64
N ALA A 47 17.95 9.11 -1.69
CA ALA A 47 18.99 8.69 -2.63
C ALA A 47 18.49 8.72 -4.08
N LEU A 48 17.22 8.34 -4.32
CA LEU A 48 16.59 8.44 -5.63
C LEU A 48 16.41 9.91 -6.05
N ALA A 49 15.95 10.76 -5.15
CA ALA A 49 15.75 12.19 -5.39
C ALA A 49 17.08 12.88 -5.75
N LEU A 50 18.12 12.64 -4.95
CA LEU A 50 19.48 13.14 -5.21
C LEU A 50 19.98 12.66 -6.58
N HIS A 51 19.93 11.36 -6.84
CA HIS A 51 20.39 10.80 -8.11
C HIS A 51 19.66 11.38 -9.33
N PHE A 52 18.32 11.51 -9.25
CA PHE A 52 17.52 12.06 -10.34
C PHE A 52 17.78 13.55 -10.55
N LYS A 53 17.88 14.33 -9.47
CA LYS A 53 18.21 15.77 -9.55
C LYS A 53 19.56 15.98 -10.21
N THR A 54 20.62 15.38 -9.66
CA THR A 54 21.99 15.48 -10.21
C THR A 54 22.07 14.98 -11.65
N SER A 55 21.35 13.89 -11.99
CA SER A 55 21.33 13.38 -13.36
C SER A 55 20.56 14.27 -14.33
N SER A 56 19.56 15.02 -13.87
CA SER A 56 18.81 15.97 -14.71
C SER A 56 19.60 17.24 -15.01
N GLU A 57 20.51 17.64 -14.11
CA GLU A 57 21.33 18.85 -14.21
C GLU A 57 22.70 18.59 -14.85
N ASN A 58 23.06 17.32 -15.09
CA ASN A 58 24.38 16.95 -15.61
C ASN A 58 24.52 17.29 -17.10
N ALA A 59 25.32 18.33 -17.41
CA ALA A 59 25.60 18.79 -18.76
C ALA A 59 26.29 17.75 -19.68
N SER A 60 26.94 16.73 -19.12
CA SER A 60 27.56 15.65 -19.91
C SER A 60 26.57 14.61 -20.45
N ARG A 61 25.31 14.65 -20.01
CA ARG A 61 24.22 13.79 -20.50
C ARG A 61 23.47 14.48 -21.64
N ASN A 62 22.91 13.70 -22.54
CA ASN A 62 22.07 14.24 -23.61
C ASN A 62 20.73 14.78 -23.09
N ASP A 63 20.09 15.63 -23.88
CA ASP A 63 18.86 16.33 -23.51
C ASP A 63 17.71 15.36 -23.18
N LEU A 64 17.59 14.26 -23.93
CA LEU A 64 16.57 13.25 -23.73
C LEU A 64 16.71 12.56 -22.36
N GLU A 65 17.93 12.19 -21.98
CA GLU A 65 18.23 11.61 -20.68
C GLU A 65 17.92 12.60 -19.56
N ARG A 66 18.34 13.87 -19.70
CA ARG A 66 18.07 14.91 -18.70
C ARG A 66 16.57 15.13 -18.50
N GLN A 67 15.79 15.19 -19.58
CA GLN A 67 14.33 15.29 -19.49
C GLN A 67 13.69 14.07 -18.83
N LYS A 68 14.19 12.86 -19.11
CA LYS A 68 13.74 11.64 -18.44
C LYS A 68 13.96 11.70 -16.93
N TYR A 69 15.15 12.08 -16.48
CA TYR A 69 15.43 12.21 -15.04
C TYR A 69 14.62 13.33 -14.39
N LYS A 70 14.41 14.45 -15.10
CA LYS A 70 13.54 15.54 -14.64
C LYS A 70 12.09 15.07 -14.45
N GLY A 71 11.57 14.27 -15.38
CA GLY A 71 10.25 13.65 -15.26
C GLY A 71 10.17 12.67 -14.10
N LEU A 72 11.17 11.81 -13.93
CA LEU A 72 11.25 10.86 -12.81
C LEU A 72 11.33 11.58 -11.45
N PHE A 73 12.11 12.65 -11.36
CA PHE A 73 12.20 13.49 -10.16
C PHE A 73 10.82 14.06 -9.83
N LYS A 74 10.14 14.70 -10.79
CA LYS A 74 8.78 15.22 -10.61
C LYS A 74 7.75 14.16 -10.19
N HIS A 75 7.84 12.95 -10.75
CA HIS A 75 6.95 11.87 -10.34
C HIS A 75 7.24 11.37 -8.93
N LEU A 76 8.52 11.29 -8.55
CA LEU A 76 8.94 10.89 -7.22
C LEU A 76 8.50 11.91 -6.16
N THR A 77 8.65 13.20 -6.46
CA THR A 77 8.30 14.32 -5.56
C THR A 77 6.82 14.71 -5.60
N ASN A 78 5.99 14.03 -6.40
CA ASN A 78 4.55 14.24 -6.40
C ASN A 78 3.89 13.56 -5.17
N SER A 79 2.97 14.25 -4.50
CA SER A 79 2.40 13.92 -3.18
C SER A 79 1.37 12.77 -3.15
N GLY A 80 1.33 11.94 -4.20
CA GLY A 80 0.36 10.86 -4.37
C GLY A 80 0.70 9.61 -3.56
N PHE A 81 0.46 9.63 -2.25
CA PHE A 81 0.87 8.54 -1.37
C PHE A 81 -0.21 7.47 -1.19
N VAL A 82 0.08 6.24 -1.64
CA VAL A 82 -0.82 5.07 -1.59
C VAL A 82 -0.26 3.94 -0.71
N GLU A 83 0.83 4.18 0.04
CA GLU A 83 1.51 3.16 0.84
C GLU A 83 0.58 2.50 1.86
N ASP A 84 -0.26 3.28 2.55
CA ASP A 84 -1.14 2.75 3.59
C ASP A 84 -2.16 1.75 3.04
N ILE A 85 -2.82 2.06 1.92
CA ILE A 85 -3.76 1.14 1.27
C ILE A 85 -3.05 -0.13 0.80
N LEU A 86 -1.89 0.02 0.15
CA LEU A 86 -1.12 -1.13 -0.33
C LEU A 86 -0.64 -2.02 0.82
N ARG A 87 -0.33 -1.45 1.98
CA ARG A 87 0.03 -2.21 3.18
C ARG A 87 -1.13 -3.05 3.68
N GLU A 88 -2.32 -2.45 3.80
CA GLU A 88 -3.52 -3.17 4.24
C GLU A 88 -3.90 -4.28 3.25
N LEU A 89 -3.86 -3.99 1.95
CA LEU A 89 -4.13 -5.00 0.92
C LEU A 89 -3.07 -6.10 0.87
N GLN A 90 -1.78 -5.79 1.11
CA GLN A 90 -0.75 -6.81 1.28
C GLN A 90 -1.07 -7.71 2.47
N SER A 91 -1.38 -7.13 3.63
CA SER A 91 -1.71 -7.87 4.84
C SER A 91 -2.88 -8.82 4.60
N LEU A 92 -3.97 -8.33 3.99
CA LEU A 92 -5.11 -9.14 3.59
C LEU A 92 -4.69 -10.27 2.63
N SER A 93 -3.94 -9.95 1.58
CA SER A 93 -3.50 -10.94 0.59
C SER A 93 -2.67 -12.06 1.19
N LEU A 94 -1.77 -11.75 2.13
CA LEU A 94 -0.95 -12.75 2.84
C LEU A 94 -1.78 -13.60 3.80
N LYS A 95 -2.78 -13.02 4.48
CA LYS A 95 -3.73 -13.78 5.30
C LYS A 95 -4.50 -14.76 4.43
N LEU A 96 -5.11 -14.30 3.34
CA LEU A 96 -5.94 -15.12 2.45
C LEU A 96 -5.18 -16.27 1.76
N GLN A 97 -3.84 -16.21 1.71
CA GLN A 97 -2.99 -17.27 1.15
C GLN A 97 -2.54 -18.32 2.17
N ARG A 98 -2.92 -18.20 3.45
CA ARG A 98 -2.57 -19.20 4.47
C ARG A 98 -3.28 -20.52 4.15
N ARG A 99 -2.57 -21.64 4.33
CA ARG A 99 -3.11 -22.99 4.06
C ARG A 99 -4.33 -23.33 4.91
N GLU A 100 -4.37 -22.82 6.13
CA GLU A 100 -5.44 -23.05 7.10
C GLU A 100 -6.55 -21.98 7.02
N MET A 101 -6.57 -21.16 5.96
CA MET A 101 -7.57 -20.11 5.79
C MET A 101 -8.95 -20.73 5.54
N THR A 102 -9.87 -20.55 6.48
CA THR A 102 -11.27 -20.94 6.31
C THR A 102 -12.07 -19.85 5.59
N LEU A 103 -13.26 -20.21 5.07
CA LEU A 103 -14.16 -19.24 4.47
C LEU A 103 -14.62 -18.18 5.49
N VAL A 104 -14.87 -18.58 6.73
CA VAL A 104 -15.23 -17.69 7.84
C VAL A 104 -14.09 -16.71 8.15
N ASP A 105 -12.87 -17.20 8.31
CA ASP A 105 -11.69 -16.35 8.54
C ASP A 105 -11.47 -15.37 7.39
N SER A 106 -11.68 -15.82 6.15
CA SER A 106 -11.56 -14.96 4.97
C SER A 106 -12.56 -13.81 4.99
N SER A 107 -13.81 -14.09 5.35
CA SER A 107 -14.88 -13.08 5.50
C SER A 107 -14.52 -12.07 6.58
N VAL A 108 -14.10 -12.54 7.76
CA VAL A 108 -13.65 -11.70 8.88
C VAL A 108 -12.51 -10.78 8.45
N HIS A 109 -11.48 -11.31 7.79
CA HIS A 109 -10.32 -10.51 7.40
C HIS A 109 -10.64 -9.48 6.32
N ILE A 110 -11.52 -9.79 5.37
CA ILE A 110 -11.98 -8.82 4.36
C ILE A 110 -12.81 -7.73 5.04
N LYS A 111 -13.77 -8.07 5.91
CA LYS A 111 -14.57 -7.10 6.70
C LYS A 111 -13.67 -6.18 7.53
N GLN A 112 -12.71 -6.73 8.26
CA GLN A 112 -11.72 -5.97 9.02
C GLN A 112 -10.93 -5.00 8.13
N THR A 113 -10.49 -5.45 6.95
CA THR A 113 -9.75 -4.61 6.00
C THR A 113 -10.63 -3.49 5.45
N ILE A 114 -11.89 -3.77 5.12
CA ILE A 114 -12.87 -2.76 4.70
C ILE A 114 -13.04 -1.69 5.78
N ASN A 115 -13.19 -2.09 7.05
CA ASN A 115 -13.35 -1.16 8.17
C ASN A 115 -12.12 -0.26 8.33
N VAL A 116 -10.91 -0.83 8.26
CA VAL A 116 -9.66 -0.07 8.34
C VAL A 116 -9.54 0.92 7.17
N LEU A 117 -9.80 0.49 5.94
CA LEU A 117 -9.73 1.36 4.76
C LEU A 117 -10.78 2.47 4.80
N THR A 118 -11.98 2.17 5.31
CA THR A 118 -13.06 3.15 5.49
C THR A 118 -12.67 4.21 6.53
N ALA A 119 -12.07 3.79 7.65
CA ALA A 119 -11.55 4.72 8.65
C ALA A 119 -10.38 5.58 8.12
N MET A 120 -9.47 4.97 7.33
CA MET A 120 -8.34 5.66 6.72
C MET A 120 -8.75 6.66 5.63
N LYS A 121 -9.89 6.44 4.96
CA LYS A 121 -10.45 7.41 4.00
C LYS A 121 -10.64 8.79 4.63
N THR A 122 -11.11 8.83 5.88
CA THR A 122 -11.39 10.08 6.61
C THR A 122 -10.18 10.56 7.40
N THR A 123 -9.49 9.66 8.09
CA THR A 123 -8.46 10.03 9.07
C THR A 123 -7.04 10.03 8.53
N GLY A 124 -6.82 9.44 7.36
CA GLY A 124 -5.49 9.18 6.81
C GLY A 124 -4.72 8.08 7.56
N GLY A 125 -3.95 7.28 6.82
CA GLY A 125 -3.04 6.30 7.42
C GLY A 125 -1.75 6.93 7.95
N ARG A 126 -0.88 6.12 8.57
CA ARG A 126 0.38 6.60 9.16
C ARG A 126 1.29 7.25 8.11
N SER A 127 1.37 6.67 6.92
CA SER A 127 2.25 7.14 5.85
C SER A 127 1.67 8.39 5.21
N THR A 128 0.35 8.43 5.00
CA THR A 128 -0.40 9.62 4.57
C THR A 128 -0.19 10.79 5.52
N LYS A 129 -0.29 10.59 6.84
CA LYS A 129 -0.05 11.65 7.83
C LYS A 129 1.38 12.19 7.80
N LYS A 130 2.39 11.30 7.72
CA LYS A 130 3.80 11.69 7.59
C LYS A 130 4.05 12.48 6.31
N ALA A 131 3.43 12.06 5.22
CA ALA A 131 3.45 12.76 3.95
C ALA A 131 2.81 14.14 4.03
N GLU A 132 1.63 14.26 4.66
CA GLU A 132 0.91 15.52 4.82
C GLU A 132 1.70 16.53 5.66
N GLN A 133 2.38 16.07 6.72
CA GLN A 133 3.34 16.88 7.46
C GLN A 133 4.48 17.36 6.56
N GLY A 134 5.01 16.48 5.71
CA GLY A 134 6.06 16.84 4.75
C GLY A 134 5.58 17.87 3.72
N VAL A 135 4.41 17.65 3.11
CA VAL A 135 3.78 18.58 2.18
C VAL A 135 3.54 19.95 2.82
N ALA A 136 3.04 20.00 4.05
CA ALA A 136 2.83 21.25 4.79
C ALA A 136 4.14 22.01 5.03
N SER A 137 5.25 21.29 5.23
CA SER A 137 6.58 21.90 5.37
C SER A 137 7.26 22.26 4.03
N GLY A 138 6.73 21.78 2.90
CA GLY A 138 7.38 21.85 1.58
C GLY A 138 8.51 20.84 1.36
N PHE A 139 8.85 20.03 2.38
CA PHE A 139 9.94 19.07 2.34
C PHE A 139 9.49 17.67 2.77
N PHE A 140 10.03 16.64 2.14
CA PHE A 140 9.89 15.27 2.61
C PHE A 140 11.25 14.59 2.68
N LYS A 141 11.66 14.14 3.87
CA LYS A 141 13.00 13.59 4.13
C LYS A 141 14.11 14.51 3.57
N ASP A 142 14.01 15.79 3.88
CA ASP A 142 14.96 16.85 3.49
C ASP A 142 15.08 17.10 1.97
N VAL A 143 14.14 16.58 1.17
CA VAL A 143 14.01 16.89 -0.26
C VAL A 143 12.82 17.82 -0.46
N GLU A 144 13.04 18.93 -1.17
CA GLU A 144 12.00 19.86 -1.57
C GLU A 144 10.97 19.19 -2.49
N LEU A 145 9.70 19.31 -2.12
CA LEU A 145 8.58 18.78 -2.90
C LEU A 145 8.21 19.76 -4.01
N THR A 146 7.93 19.23 -5.20
CA THR A 146 7.50 20.05 -6.34
C THR A 146 5.99 19.96 -6.50
N GLU A 147 5.32 21.08 -6.74
CA GLU A 147 3.91 21.07 -7.13
C GLU A 147 3.71 20.27 -8.43
N GLY A 148 3.05 19.13 -8.31
CA GLY A 148 2.75 18.22 -9.42
C GLY A 148 1.31 18.37 -9.89
N ARG A 149 1.08 18.23 -11.20
CA ARG A 149 -0.27 17.99 -11.74
C ARG A 149 -0.63 16.52 -11.55
N GLY A 150 -1.79 16.26 -10.96
CA GLY A 150 -2.33 14.90 -10.82
C GLY A 150 -2.17 14.35 -9.41
N GLU A 151 -2.72 15.06 -8.42
CA GLU A 151 -2.94 14.46 -7.11
C GLU A 151 -3.95 13.33 -7.26
N ILE A 152 -3.64 12.16 -6.71
CA ILE A 152 -4.60 11.06 -6.65
C ILE A 152 -5.76 11.55 -5.79
N ASN A 153 -6.99 11.49 -6.32
CA ASN A 153 -8.18 11.71 -5.51
C ASN A 153 -8.29 10.59 -4.48
N LYS A 154 -7.65 10.78 -3.32
CA LYS A 154 -7.53 9.76 -2.27
C LYS A 154 -8.92 9.27 -1.86
N PRO A 155 -9.93 10.13 -1.58
CA PRO A 155 -11.26 9.66 -1.21
C PRO A 155 -11.88 8.72 -2.24
N ARG A 156 -11.86 9.09 -3.54
CA ARG A 156 -12.39 8.23 -4.62
C ARG A 156 -11.61 6.93 -4.76
N PHE A 157 -10.30 6.97 -4.54
CA PHE A 157 -9.48 5.77 -4.59
C PHE A 157 -9.82 4.80 -3.45
N TYR A 158 -9.95 5.29 -2.21
CA TYR A 158 -10.44 4.50 -1.07
C TYR A 158 -11.83 3.91 -1.35
N GLU A 159 -12.77 4.71 -1.86
CA GLU A 159 -14.12 4.26 -2.23
C GLU A 159 -14.09 3.12 -3.24
N SER A 160 -13.29 3.26 -4.30
CA SER A 160 -13.18 2.23 -5.34
C SER A 160 -12.61 0.91 -4.80
N VAL A 161 -11.60 0.98 -3.92
CA VAL A 161 -11.02 -0.20 -3.28
C VAL A 161 -12.01 -0.86 -2.34
N VAL A 162 -12.68 -0.07 -1.48
CA VAL A 162 -13.71 -0.58 -0.54
C VAL A 162 -14.84 -1.24 -1.32
N ALA A 163 -15.41 -0.57 -2.33
CA ALA A 163 -16.48 -1.14 -3.15
C ALA A 163 -16.06 -2.45 -3.83
N THR A 164 -14.81 -2.54 -4.29
CA THR A 164 -14.28 -3.77 -4.89
C THR A 164 -14.15 -4.90 -3.87
N LEU A 165 -13.68 -4.60 -2.65
CA LEU A 165 -13.58 -5.59 -1.57
C LEU A 165 -14.96 -6.04 -1.10
N THR A 166 -15.90 -5.11 -0.89
CA THR A 166 -17.28 -5.41 -0.51
C THR A 166 -17.96 -6.30 -1.55
N LYS A 167 -17.82 -6.00 -2.85
CA LYS A 167 -18.37 -6.85 -3.92
C LYS A 167 -17.78 -8.27 -3.93
N ARG A 168 -16.55 -8.44 -3.44
CA ARG A 168 -15.85 -9.73 -3.38
C ARG A 168 -15.95 -10.40 -2.00
N LEU A 169 -16.59 -9.75 -1.04
CA LEU A 169 -16.79 -10.30 0.29
C LEU A 169 -17.72 -11.51 0.17
N PRO A 170 -17.35 -12.67 0.74
CA PRO A 170 -18.24 -13.82 0.75
C PRO A 170 -19.32 -13.59 1.82
N GLU A 171 -20.27 -12.69 1.56
CA GLU A 171 -21.53 -12.64 2.32
C GLU A 171 -22.56 -13.53 1.64
N SER A 172 -22.23 -14.82 1.55
CA SER A 172 -23.18 -15.84 1.10
C SER A 172 -23.86 -16.45 2.33
N SER A 173 -25.08 -16.97 2.15
CA SER A 173 -25.76 -17.82 3.15
C SER A 173 -24.81 -18.88 3.73
N LEU A 174 -23.96 -19.48 2.90
CA LEU A 174 -22.92 -20.41 3.32
C LEU A 174 -21.98 -19.87 4.41
N VAL A 175 -21.59 -18.59 4.37
CA VAL A 175 -20.71 -18.02 5.39
C VAL A 175 -21.45 -17.82 6.69
N GLN A 176 -22.71 -17.41 6.65
CA GLN A 176 -23.56 -17.29 7.84
C GLN A 176 -23.77 -18.66 8.51
N THR A 177 -24.05 -19.69 7.70
CA THR A 177 -24.15 -21.07 8.18
C THR A 177 -22.84 -21.55 8.82
N LEU A 178 -21.69 -21.25 8.21
CA LEU A 178 -20.39 -21.65 8.76
C LEU A 178 -20.01 -20.82 10.01
N GLU A 179 -20.42 -19.55 10.10
CA GLU A 179 -20.23 -18.72 11.30
C GLU A 179 -20.97 -19.33 12.50
N ALA A 180 -22.18 -19.86 12.32
CA ALA A 180 -22.93 -20.55 13.39
C ALA A 180 -22.21 -21.81 13.92
N LEU A 181 -21.44 -22.48 13.07
CA LEU A 181 -20.63 -23.65 13.46
C LEU A 181 -19.32 -23.28 14.16
N ASP A 182 -18.96 -22.00 14.17
CA ASP A 182 -17.71 -21.52 14.75
C ASP A 182 -17.95 -20.88 16.11
N LYS A 183 -17.39 -21.52 17.15
CA LYS A 183 -17.54 -21.14 18.56
C LYS A 183 -17.16 -19.68 18.85
N ARG A 184 -16.33 -19.05 18.01
CA ARG A 184 -15.95 -17.63 18.15
C ARG A 184 -17.14 -16.67 17.97
N PHE A 185 -18.20 -17.11 17.30
CA PHE A 185 -19.41 -16.33 17.03
C PHE A 185 -20.59 -16.73 17.90
N TRP A 186 -20.40 -17.66 18.83
CA TRP A 186 -21.48 -18.11 19.69
C TRP A 186 -21.88 -17.02 20.69
N PRO A 187 -23.17 -16.90 21.03
CA PRO A 187 -23.63 -16.00 22.07
C PRO A 187 -22.94 -16.27 23.42
N GLY A 188 -22.70 -15.21 24.19
CA GLY A 188 -22.15 -15.32 25.53
C GLY A 188 -23.19 -15.71 26.58
N GLU A 189 -24.45 -15.36 26.34
CA GLU A 189 -25.58 -15.64 27.25
C GLU A 189 -26.10 -17.07 27.05
N GLN A 190 -26.37 -17.76 28.15
CA GLN A 190 -26.70 -19.18 28.13
C GLN A 190 -28.09 -19.47 27.54
N GLU A 191 -29.02 -18.52 27.68
CA GLU A 191 -30.35 -18.61 27.09
C GLU A 191 -30.28 -18.60 25.56
N ASP A 192 -29.50 -17.69 24.98
CA ASP A 192 -29.30 -17.59 23.53
C ASP A 192 -28.52 -18.78 22.96
N LEU A 193 -27.57 -19.33 23.74
CA LEU A 193 -26.75 -20.46 23.32
C LEU A 193 -27.57 -21.77 23.19
N THR A 194 -28.65 -21.93 23.97
CA THR A 194 -29.39 -23.19 24.07
C THR A 194 -30.04 -23.60 22.74
N LEU A 195 -30.42 -22.63 21.90
CA LEU A 195 -31.03 -22.85 20.59
C LEU A 195 -30.16 -22.37 19.42
N PHE A 196 -28.93 -21.91 19.70
CA PHE A 196 -28.03 -21.35 18.70
C PHE A 196 -27.57 -22.43 17.71
N GLY A 197 -27.71 -22.16 16.41
CA GLY A 197 -27.39 -23.08 15.32
C GLY A 197 -28.62 -23.78 14.73
N GLU A 198 -29.73 -23.93 15.47
CA GLU A 198 -30.97 -24.47 14.91
C GLU A 198 -31.65 -23.47 13.96
N GLN A 199 -31.52 -22.17 14.23
CA GLN A 199 -32.16 -21.11 13.44
C GLN A 199 -31.29 -20.66 12.26
N GLU A 200 -29.97 -20.89 12.33
CA GLU A 200 -28.96 -20.38 11.41
C GLU A 200 -28.54 -21.39 10.33
N VAL A 201 -28.86 -22.68 10.51
CA VAL A 201 -28.54 -23.76 9.58
C VAL A 201 -29.83 -24.31 8.98
N HIS A 202 -30.26 -23.75 7.84
CA HIS A 202 -31.43 -24.18 7.06
C HIS A 202 -31.10 -24.32 5.57
#